data_AF-U2DN65-F1
#
_entry.id   AF-U2DN65-F1
#
_cell.length_a   1.000
_cell.length_b   1.000
_cell.length_c   1.000
_cell.angle_alpha   90.00
_cell.angle_beta   90.00
_cell.angle_gamma   90.00
#
_symmetry.space_group_name_H-M   'P 1'
#
loop_
_entity.id
_entity.type
_entity.pdbx_description
1 polymer ?
#
loop_
_entity_poly.entity_id
_entity_poly.type
_entity_poly.pdbx_seq_one_letter_code
_entity_poly.pdbx_strand_id
1 'polypeptide(L)'
;MRKDCRKMESTNTEMKMQYILDENKQLVEIPETEMLPVEYPIQCKLISAFEVFVRVPQTENYWISNYGRGVNNHRNPNKNKFYEHKQGQCHYTVYEVWRTPEKIRGKLTGKIIVETTKRETSPEELVAKCFLKQYRGRFKVWHKNGDFADNWYKNLIYVSDKDFRNLKAGKITWKELGYEQEYIEYINSARSKAMAAYGAIFSRCKGEDNSESAHKCYDDAEMCQEWKDDSRLFIKQYLELYYEVPGESMAVDKDLFGNGSKVYSPETICILPQGLNTLLANSKKHYKDGETPDNVLPLGVRYNGKINKYYGQITYFGTEDIIDLPYRDTIEEAFADYKKFKECDIAITVSKYRDKIPEYIYEKLLTVRVEPY
;
A
#
# COMPACT_ATOMS: atom_id res chain seq x y z
N MET A 1 -26.00 9.98 57.49
CA MET A 1 -25.44 8.67 57.06
C MET A 1 -25.45 8.64 55.53
N ARG A 2 -24.35 9.05 54.90
CA ARG A 2 -24.16 8.96 53.45
C ARG A 2 -23.66 7.55 53.12
N LYS A 3 -24.37 6.82 52.26
CA LYS A 3 -23.91 5.55 51.70
C LYS A 3 -22.93 5.86 50.57
N ASP A 4 -21.67 5.47 50.76
CA ASP A 4 -20.66 5.46 49.70
C ASP A 4 -21.04 4.42 48.65
N CYS A 5 -21.36 4.90 47.45
CA CYS A 5 -21.51 4.06 46.26
C CYS A 5 -20.18 4.11 45.51
N ARG A 6 -19.33 3.08 45.68
CA ARG A 6 -18.16 2.88 44.82
C ARG A 6 -18.67 2.61 43.40
N LYS A 7 -18.47 3.57 42.49
CA LYS A 7 -18.51 3.30 41.06
C LYS A 7 -17.41 2.29 40.74
N MET A 8 -17.80 1.09 40.32
CA MET A 8 -16.93 0.21 39.54
C MET A 8 -16.67 0.93 38.21
N GLU A 9 -15.44 1.41 38.02
CA GLU A 9 -14.93 1.74 36.69
C GLU A 9 -14.82 0.43 35.92
N SER A 10 -15.78 0.17 35.03
CA SER A 10 -15.58 -0.78 33.95
C SER A 10 -14.52 -0.19 33.02
N THR A 11 -13.30 -0.69 33.13
CA THR A 11 -12.29 -0.56 32.07
C THR A 11 -12.77 -1.38 30.88
N ASN A 12 -13.70 -0.81 30.12
CA ASN A 12 -14.02 -1.28 28.78
C ASN A 12 -12.83 -0.92 27.90
N THR A 13 -11.77 -1.72 28.01
CA THR A 13 -10.71 -1.75 27.02
C THR A 13 -11.38 -2.39 25.81
N GLU A 14 -11.92 -1.59 24.89
CA GLU A 14 -12.32 -2.09 23.58
C GLU A 14 -11.12 -2.86 23.03
N MET A 15 -11.23 -4.19 23.01
CA MET A 15 -10.28 -5.00 22.25
C MET A 15 -10.35 -4.49 20.82
N LYS A 16 -9.24 -3.99 20.29
CA LYS A 16 -9.14 -3.67 18.87
C LYS A 16 -9.30 -4.98 18.10
N MET A 17 -10.49 -5.17 17.55
CA MET A 17 -10.85 -6.29 16.69
C MET A 17 -10.41 -5.94 15.26
N GLN A 18 -9.85 -6.92 14.55
CA GLN A 18 -9.58 -6.82 13.12
C GLN A 18 -10.23 -8.00 12.39
N TYR A 19 -10.57 -7.80 11.11
CA TYR A 19 -11.27 -8.78 10.31
C TYR A 19 -10.30 -9.54 9.41
N ILE A 20 -10.29 -10.87 9.51
CA ILE A 20 -9.62 -11.78 8.58
C ILE A 20 -10.64 -12.52 7.73
N LEU A 21 -10.27 -12.93 6.52
CA LEU A 21 -11.11 -13.81 5.70
C LEU A 21 -10.79 -15.26 6.06
N ASP A 22 -11.77 -15.98 6.56
CA ASP A 22 -11.65 -17.40 6.88
C ASP A 22 -11.70 -18.28 5.62
N GLU A 23 -11.50 -19.59 5.84
CA GLU A 23 -11.51 -20.62 4.80
C GLU A 23 -12.83 -20.72 4.02
N ASN A 24 -13.92 -20.13 4.51
CA ASN A 24 -15.23 -20.07 3.85
C ASN A 24 -15.48 -18.73 3.16
N LYS A 25 -14.46 -17.86 3.08
CA LYS A 25 -14.55 -16.49 2.55
C LYS A 25 -15.48 -15.59 3.36
N GLN A 26 -15.65 -15.86 4.66
CA GLN A 26 -16.36 -14.96 5.57
C GLN A 26 -15.38 -14.16 6.42
N LEU A 27 -15.77 -12.93 6.77
CA LEU A 27 -14.98 -12.07 7.66
C LEU A 27 -15.13 -12.55 9.11
N VAL A 28 -14.02 -12.90 9.75
CA VAL A 28 -13.95 -13.36 11.15
C VAL A 28 -13.03 -12.42 11.94
N GLU A 29 -13.45 -12.03 13.13
CA GLU A 29 -12.70 -11.10 13.98
C GLU A 29 -11.58 -11.79 14.77
N ILE A 30 -10.37 -11.23 14.77
CA ILE A 30 -9.23 -11.69 15.57
C ILE A 30 -8.60 -10.53 16.37
N PRO A 31 -8.13 -10.80 17.62
CA PRO A 31 -7.42 -9.81 18.44
C PRO A 31 -6.01 -9.47 17.91
N GLU A 32 -5.68 -8.18 17.97
CA GLU A 32 -4.39 -7.60 17.53
C GLU A 32 -3.12 -8.22 18.17
N THR A 33 -3.27 -8.93 19.30
CA THR A 33 -2.19 -9.60 20.05
C THR A 33 -1.57 -10.81 19.34
N GLU A 34 -2.16 -11.30 18.26
CA GLU A 34 -1.68 -12.48 17.53
C GLU A 34 -0.79 -12.15 16.31
N MET A 35 -0.44 -10.87 16.09
CA MET A 35 0.34 -10.42 14.92
C MET A 35 1.84 -10.21 15.21
N LEU A 36 2.73 -10.69 14.34
CA LEU A 36 4.19 -10.45 14.42
C LEU A 36 4.67 -9.48 13.31
N PRO A 37 5.35 -8.36 13.64
CA PRO A 37 5.86 -7.40 12.67
C PRO A 37 7.11 -7.91 11.90
N VAL A 38 7.31 -7.41 10.68
CA VAL A 38 8.53 -7.64 9.88
C VAL A 38 9.67 -6.79 10.47
N GLU A 39 10.67 -7.44 11.09
CA GLU A 39 11.65 -6.77 11.96
C GLU A 39 12.65 -5.82 11.25
N TYR A 40 12.80 -5.84 9.92
CA TYR A 40 13.77 -4.98 9.20
C TYR A 40 13.32 -4.65 7.77
N PRO A 41 13.48 -3.39 7.28
CA PRO A 41 13.29 -3.10 5.86
C PRO A 41 14.43 -3.73 5.06
N ILE A 42 14.11 -4.75 4.27
CA ILE A 42 15.06 -5.34 3.33
C ILE A 42 15.21 -4.38 2.16
N GLN A 43 16.44 -3.95 1.88
CA GLN A 43 16.77 -3.10 0.73
C GLN A 43 16.87 -3.93 -0.56
N CYS A 44 15.81 -4.66 -0.92
CA CYS A 44 15.70 -5.39 -2.17
C CYS A 44 14.50 -4.87 -2.98
N LYS A 45 14.66 -4.79 -4.30
CA LYS A 45 13.53 -4.46 -5.18
C LYS A 45 12.53 -5.60 -5.14
N LEU A 46 11.28 -5.30 -4.81
CA LEU A 46 10.18 -6.28 -4.85
C LEU A 46 9.83 -6.62 -6.30
N ILE A 47 9.52 -7.89 -6.57
CA ILE A 47 9.03 -8.34 -7.90
C ILE A 47 7.51 -8.25 -8.01
N SER A 48 6.83 -8.21 -6.87
CA SER A 48 5.41 -8.00 -6.75
C SER A 48 5.18 -7.15 -5.52
N ALA A 49 4.18 -6.30 -5.56
CA ALA A 49 3.79 -5.55 -4.39
C ALA A 49 3.09 -6.39 -3.32
N PHE A 50 2.71 -7.63 -3.64
CA PHE A 50 2.31 -8.62 -2.64
C PHE A 50 3.50 -9.41 -2.09
N GLU A 51 4.72 -9.10 -2.54
CA GLU A 51 5.93 -9.74 -2.04
C GLU A 51 6.23 -9.26 -0.62
N VAL A 52 6.27 -10.20 0.32
CA VAL A 52 6.65 -9.96 1.70
C VAL A 52 7.80 -10.88 2.03
N PHE A 53 8.89 -10.29 2.56
CA PHE A 53 10.00 -11.04 3.10
C PHE A 53 9.85 -11.21 4.60
N VAL A 54 10.08 -12.43 5.07
CA VAL A 54 10.09 -12.75 6.49
C VAL A 54 11.42 -13.36 6.86
N ARG A 55 11.87 -13.10 8.09
CA ARG A 55 13.11 -13.69 8.61
C ARG A 55 12.93 -15.20 8.69
N VAL A 56 13.90 -15.94 8.16
CA VAL A 56 13.89 -17.40 8.22
C VAL A 56 14.01 -17.82 9.69
N PRO A 57 13.11 -18.68 10.20
CA PRO A 57 13.14 -19.14 11.58
C PRO A 57 14.51 -19.68 12.00
N GLN A 58 14.89 -19.37 13.25
CA GLN A 58 16.18 -19.74 13.85
C GLN A 58 17.41 -19.15 13.14
N THR A 59 17.26 -18.13 12.30
CA THR A 59 18.39 -17.43 11.67
C THR A 59 18.35 -15.93 11.98
N GLU A 60 19.50 -15.27 11.85
CA GLU A 60 19.58 -13.81 12.05
C GLU A 60 19.68 -13.01 10.76
N ASN A 61 20.32 -13.61 9.75
CA ASN A 61 20.81 -12.93 8.56
C ASN A 61 20.16 -13.45 7.27
N TYR A 62 19.09 -14.26 7.35
CA TYR A 62 18.41 -14.84 6.18
C TYR A 62 16.92 -14.49 6.18
N TRP A 63 16.41 -14.15 5.00
CA TRP A 63 15.00 -13.86 4.74
C TRP A 63 14.54 -14.59 3.49
N ILE A 64 13.26 -14.94 3.46
CA ILE A 64 12.60 -15.61 2.34
C ILE A 64 11.30 -14.86 2.03
N SER A 65 11.03 -14.60 0.76
CA SER A 65 9.75 -14.02 0.34
C SER A 65 8.67 -15.08 0.13
N ASN A 66 7.40 -14.68 0.16
CA ASN A 66 6.27 -15.54 -0.22
C ASN A 66 6.30 -16.00 -1.70
N TYR A 67 7.23 -15.49 -2.51
CA TYR A 67 7.53 -15.95 -3.87
C TYR A 67 8.79 -16.83 -3.96
N GLY A 68 9.42 -17.15 -2.83
CA GLY A 68 10.62 -17.99 -2.77
C GLY A 68 11.93 -17.27 -3.07
N ARG A 69 11.96 -15.93 -3.05
CA ARG A 69 13.21 -15.16 -3.17
C ARG A 69 13.95 -15.16 -1.84
N GLY A 70 15.11 -15.81 -1.81
CA GLY A 70 15.98 -15.84 -0.63
C GLY A 70 16.97 -14.68 -0.67
N VAL A 71 17.12 -13.96 0.44
CA VAL A 71 18.14 -12.91 0.60
C VAL A 71 18.86 -13.03 1.93
N ASN A 72 20.13 -12.64 1.97
CA ASN A 72 20.90 -12.63 3.21
C ASN A 72 21.86 -11.43 3.30
N ASN A 73 22.24 -11.04 4.52
CA ASN A 73 23.31 -10.07 4.77
C ASN A 73 24.46 -10.66 5.60
N HIS A 74 24.56 -11.99 5.65
CA HIS A 74 25.48 -12.73 6.53
C HIS A 74 26.96 -12.35 6.32
N ARG A 75 27.35 -12.02 5.08
CA ARG A 75 28.73 -11.64 4.73
C ARG A 75 28.97 -10.12 4.70
N ASN A 76 27.98 -9.32 5.08
CA ASN A 76 28.10 -7.87 5.04
C ASN A 76 28.22 -7.28 6.46
N PRO A 77 29.41 -6.80 6.87
CA PRO A 77 29.63 -6.25 8.21
C PRO A 77 28.77 -5.02 8.51
N ASN A 78 28.41 -4.25 7.48
CA ASN A 78 27.60 -3.04 7.62
C ASN A 78 26.09 -3.33 7.56
N LYS A 79 25.68 -4.58 7.34
CA LYS A 79 24.28 -5.08 7.26
C LYS A 79 23.34 -4.34 6.30
N ASN A 80 23.88 -3.44 5.48
CA ASN A 80 23.14 -2.52 4.62
C ASN A 80 22.91 -3.03 3.18
N LYS A 81 23.61 -4.09 2.77
CA LYS A 81 23.50 -4.71 1.44
C LYS A 81 23.16 -6.17 1.60
N PHE A 82 22.16 -6.59 0.85
CA PHE A 82 21.69 -7.97 0.79
C PHE A 82 22.23 -8.67 -0.45
N TYR A 83 22.54 -9.95 -0.31
CA TYR A 83 22.84 -10.87 -1.39
C TYR A 83 21.55 -11.63 -1.75
N GLU A 84 21.17 -11.59 -3.03
CA GLU A 84 20.05 -12.38 -3.56
C GLU A 84 20.53 -13.78 -3.97
N HIS A 85 19.85 -14.81 -3.48
CA HIS A 85 20.14 -16.18 -3.83
C HIS A 85 19.53 -16.57 -5.19
N LYS A 86 20.08 -17.63 -5.80
CA LYS A 86 19.50 -18.25 -7.00
C LYS A 86 18.07 -18.74 -6.69
N GLN A 87 17.14 -18.50 -7.60
CA GLN A 87 15.73 -18.87 -7.45
C GLN A 87 15.41 -20.21 -8.15
N GLY A 88 14.17 -20.69 -7.98
CA GLY A 88 13.66 -21.92 -8.58
C GLY A 88 14.00 -23.18 -7.78
N GLN A 89 14.15 -24.31 -8.46
CA GLN A 89 14.54 -25.57 -7.83
C GLN A 89 16.06 -25.56 -7.57
N CYS A 90 16.46 -25.11 -6.39
CA CYS A 90 17.86 -24.98 -6.01
C CYS A 90 18.09 -25.35 -4.54
N HIS A 91 19.37 -25.46 -4.20
CA HIS A 91 19.81 -25.84 -2.86
C HIS A 91 20.34 -24.61 -2.10
N TYR A 92 19.89 -24.44 -0.86
CA TYR A 92 20.34 -23.41 0.06
C TYR A 92 21.06 -24.02 1.26
N THR A 93 22.11 -23.33 1.71
CA THR A 93 22.72 -23.56 3.02
C THR A 93 22.47 -22.31 3.86
N VAL A 94 21.77 -22.44 4.97
CA VAL A 94 21.53 -21.36 5.93
C VAL A 94 22.21 -21.68 7.26
N TYR A 95 22.50 -20.64 8.04
CA TYR A 95 23.13 -20.79 9.36
C TYR A 95 22.11 -20.48 10.44
N GLU A 96 21.77 -21.50 11.22
CA GLU A 96 20.90 -21.39 12.37
C GLU A 96 21.69 -20.95 13.59
N VAL A 97 21.06 -20.15 14.45
CA VAL A 97 21.66 -19.63 15.68
C VAL A 97 20.88 -20.15 16.87
N TRP A 98 21.58 -20.88 17.74
CA TRP A 98 21.05 -21.40 19.00
C TRP A 98 21.60 -20.59 20.16
N ARG A 99 20.73 -20.17 21.07
CA ARG A 99 21.09 -19.42 22.27
C ARG A 99 20.69 -20.22 23.50
N THR A 100 21.66 -20.75 24.22
CA THR A 100 21.43 -21.55 25.43
C THR A 100 22.03 -20.85 26.64
N PRO A 101 21.28 -20.72 27.76
CA PRO A 101 21.85 -20.18 28.99
C PRO A 101 22.95 -21.11 29.51
N GLU A 102 24.13 -20.55 29.80
CA GLU A 102 25.24 -21.30 30.36
C GLU A 102 24.91 -21.73 31.80
N LYS A 103 25.17 -23.01 32.09
CA LYS A 103 25.00 -23.61 33.42
C LYS A 103 26.32 -24.22 33.89
N ILE A 104 26.80 -23.81 35.06
CA ILE A 104 27.93 -24.43 35.74
C ILE A 104 27.42 -25.11 37.01
N ARG A 105 27.63 -26.42 37.12
CA ARG A 105 27.14 -27.25 38.26
C ARG A 105 25.64 -27.04 38.54
N GLY A 106 24.83 -26.94 37.48
CA GLY A 106 23.38 -26.77 37.56
C GLY A 106 22.90 -25.34 37.87
N LYS A 107 23.80 -24.38 38.14
CA LYS A 107 23.43 -22.97 38.37
C LYS A 107 23.64 -22.14 37.11
N LEU A 108 22.68 -21.26 36.80
CA LEU A 108 22.76 -20.29 35.71
C LEU A 108 23.88 -19.28 35.99
N THR A 109 24.75 -19.04 35.02
CA THR A 109 25.85 -18.07 35.15
C THR A 109 25.49 -16.67 34.66
N GLY A 110 24.34 -16.52 34.00
CA GLY A 110 23.92 -15.29 33.32
C GLY A 110 24.55 -15.10 31.93
N LYS A 111 25.47 -15.97 31.50
CA LYS A 111 26.02 -15.96 30.14
C LYS A 111 25.14 -16.74 29.17
N ILE A 112 25.11 -16.34 27.91
CA ILE A 112 24.45 -17.05 26.82
C ILE A 112 25.52 -17.67 25.93
N ILE A 113 25.44 -18.98 25.72
CA ILE A 113 26.22 -19.69 24.71
C ILE A 113 25.48 -19.52 23.39
N VAL A 114 26.20 -19.01 22.39
CA VAL A 114 25.69 -18.85 21.02
C VAL A 114 26.38 -19.87 20.15
N GLU A 115 25.60 -20.82 19.63
CA GLU A 115 26.08 -21.85 18.70
C GLU A 115 25.49 -21.60 17.32
N THR A 116 26.27 -21.89 16.28
CA THR A 116 25.83 -21.73 14.89
C THR A 116 25.97 -23.04 14.15
N THR A 117 24.86 -23.55 13.60
CA THR A 117 24.81 -24.82 12.86
C THR A 117 24.38 -24.59 11.42
N LYS A 118 24.93 -25.37 10.50
CA LYS A 118 24.52 -25.34 9.09
C LYS A 118 23.25 -26.15 8.91
N ARG A 119 22.28 -25.58 8.19
CA ARG A 119 21.07 -26.28 7.73
C ARG A 119 21.05 -26.25 6.20
N GLU A 120 21.08 -27.43 5.61
CA GLU A 120 20.80 -27.65 4.20
C GLU A 120 19.28 -27.63 3.97
N THR A 121 18.82 -26.90 2.97
CA THR A 121 17.39 -26.65 2.70
C THR A 121 17.18 -26.18 1.27
N SER A 122 15.96 -25.80 0.91
CA SER A 122 15.59 -25.29 -0.41
C SER A 122 14.58 -24.13 -0.27
N PRO A 123 14.36 -23.33 -1.34
CA PRO A 123 13.40 -22.23 -1.28
C PRO A 123 12.00 -22.69 -0.88
N GLU A 124 11.48 -23.79 -1.44
CA GLU A 124 10.15 -24.30 -1.12
C GLU A 124 10.02 -24.72 0.35
N GLU A 125 11.06 -25.31 0.94
CA GLU A 125 11.05 -25.68 2.35
C GLU A 125 11.06 -24.44 3.24
N LEU A 126 11.83 -23.40 2.88
CA LEU A 126 11.84 -22.15 3.62
C LEU A 126 10.50 -21.43 3.51
N VAL A 127 9.92 -21.34 2.30
CA VAL A 127 8.59 -20.75 2.09
C VAL A 127 7.55 -21.53 2.88
N ALA A 128 7.56 -22.86 2.82
CA ALA A 128 6.61 -23.68 3.57
C ALA A 128 6.75 -23.52 5.09
N LYS A 129 7.97 -23.37 5.62
CA LYS A 129 8.17 -23.11 7.06
C LYS A 129 7.69 -21.74 7.50
N CYS A 130 7.74 -20.76 6.60
CA CYS A 130 7.41 -19.38 6.90
C CYS A 130 5.93 -19.05 6.64
N PHE A 131 5.35 -19.56 5.56
CA PHE A 131 4.06 -19.10 5.04
C PHE A 131 2.97 -20.18 5.04
N LEU A 132 3.27 -21.41 5.45
CA LEU A 132 2.29 -22.51 5.53
C LEU A 132 2.18 -23.03 6.96
N LYS A 133 0.95 -23.34 7.38
CA LYS A 133 0.73 -24.04 8.64
C LYS A 133 1.10 -25.51 8.49
N GLN A 134 2.03 -25.99 9.31
CA GLN A 134 2.45 -27.38 9.29
C GLN A 134 1.51 -28.26 10.13
N TYR A 135 0.93 -29.28 9.51
CA TYR A 135 0.12 -30.28 10.20
C TYR A 135 0.96 -31.49 10.66
N ARG A 136 0.58 -32.09 11.79
CA ARG A 136 1.26 -33.26 12.34
C ARG A 136 1.37 -34.38 11.30
N GLY A 137 2.58 -34.94 11.16
CA GLY A 137 2.86 -36.05 10.24
C GLY A 137 3.06 -35.64 8.77
N ARG A 138 3.06 -34.35 8.44
CA ARG A 138 3.28 -33.83 7.09
C ARG A 138 4.51 -32.93 7.06
N PHE A 139 5.60 -33.44 6.50
CA PHE A 139 6.90 -32.78 6.51
C PHE A 139 7.46 -32.51 5.11
N LYS A 140 6.83 -33.04 4.06
CA LYS A 140 7.23 -32.81 2.67
C LYS A 140 6.40 -31.70 2.05
N VAL A 141 6.99 -30.95 1.13
CA VAL A 141 6.32 -29.89 0.38
C VAL A 141 6.05 -30.38 -1.03
N TRP A 142 4.84 -30.16 -1.53
CA TRP A 142 4.44 -30.49 -2.90
C TRP A 142 3.96 -29.25 -3.64
N HIS A 143 4.27 -29.16 -4.94
CA HIS A 143 3.87 -28.08 -5.84
C HIS A 143 2.58 -28.46 -6.58
N LYS A 144 1.47 -27.79 -6.26
CA LYS A 144 0.13 -28.11 -6.77
C LYS A 144 -0.02 -27.92 -8.29
N ASN A 145 0.76 -27.03 -8.86
CA ASN A 145 0.81 -26.73 -10.30
C ASN A 145 1.78 -27.66 -11.07
N GLY A 146 2.55 -28.51 -10.37
CA GLY A 146 3.54 -29.39 -10.98
C GLY A 146 4.84 -28.70 -11.41
N ASP A 147 4.96 -27.38 -11.22
CA ASP A 147 6.18 -26.62 -11.48
C ASP A 147 7.02 -26.53 -10.20
N PHE A 148 8.06 -27.35 -10.10
CA PHE A 148 8.97 -27.38 -8.94
C PHE A 148 9.88 -26.16 -8.82
N ALA A 149 9.87 -25.26 -9.80
CA ALA A 149 10.55 -23.96 -9.69
C ALA A 149 9.63 -22.86 -9.13
N ASP A 150 8.31 -23.06 -9.14
CA ASP A 150 7.35 -22.08 -8.64
C ASP A 150 7.15 -22.18 -7.13
N ASN A 151 7.95 -21.41 -6.41
CA ASN A 151 7.94 -21.38 -4.96
C ASN A 151 6.98 -20.35 -4.38
N TRP A 152 5.97 -19.92 -5.14
CA TRP A 152 4.89 -19.10 -4.58
C TRP A 152 4.12 -19.89 -3.53
N TYR A 153 3.99 -19.33 -2.32
CA TYR A 153 3.46 -20.06 -1.16
C TYR A 153 2.08 -20.70 -1.42
N LYS A 154 1.19 -20.03 -2.17
CA LYS A 154 -0.15 -20.58 -2.50
C LYS A 154 -0.11 -21.73 -3.50
N ASN A 155 1.04 -22.02 -4.11
CA ASN A 155 1.23 -23.21 -4.94
C ASN A 155 1.83 -24.38 -4.17
N LEU A 156 2.21 -24.18 -2.90
CA LEU A 156 2.80 -25.21 -2.05
C LEU A 156 1.74 -25.85 -1.12
N ILE A 157 1.98 -27.10 -0.73
CA ILE A 157 1.18 -27.83 0.26
C ILE A 157 2.06 -28.81 1.05
N TYR A 158 1.86 -28.91 2.36
CA TYR A 158 2.48 -29.96 3.17
C TYR A 158 1.78 -31.30 2.92
N VAL A 159 2.57 -32.35 2.70
CA VAL A 159 2.10 -33.72 2.48
C VAL A 159 2.90 -34.73 3.32
N SER A 160 2.34 -35.92 3.50
CA SER A 160 3.06 -37.04 4.13
C SER A 160 4.11 -37.63 3.17
N ASP A 161 5.09 -38.37 3.69
CA ASP A 161 6.06 -39.09 2.85
C ASP A 161 5.41 -40.14 1.94
N LYS A 162 4.26 -40.71 2.34
CA LYS A 162 3.49 -41.66 1.53
C LYS A 162 2.83 -40.92 0.37
N ASP A 163 2.16 -39.82 0.65
CA ASP A 163 1.42 -39.06 -0.35
C ASP A 163 2.36 -38.39 -1.35
N PHE A 164 3.49 -37.85 -0.88
CA PHE A 164 4.53 -37.32 -1.77
C PHE A 164 4.98 -38.35 -2.81
N ARG A 165 5.20 -39.60 -2.39
CA ARG A 165 5.56 -40.69 -3.31
C ARG A 165 4.43 -41.05 -4.27
N ASN A 166 3.19 -41.05 -3.81
CA ASN A 166 2.02 -41.33 -4.66
C ASN A 166 1.78 -40.20 -5.68
N LEU A 167 1.89 -38.94 -5.27
CA LEU A 167 1.80 -37.76 -6.14
C LEU A 167 2.91 -37.78 -7.19
N LYS A 168 4.16 -38.03 -6.78
CA LYS A 168 5.30 -38.15 -7.69
C LYS A 168 5.15 -39.29 -8.69
N ALA A 169 4.50 -40.38 -8.29
CA ALA A 169 4.22 -41.52 -9.16
C ALA A 169 2.94 -41.35 -10.02
N GLY A 170 2.23 -40.22 -9.91
CA GLY A 170 0.97 -39.98 -10.61
C GLY A 170 -0.18 -40.89 -10.18
N LYS A 171 -0.08 -41.53 -9.01
CA LYS A 171 -1.11 -42.45 -8.47
C LYS A 171 -2.30 -41.71 -7.88
N ILE A 172 -2.05 -40.49 -7.41
CA ILE A 172 -3.05 -39.55 -6.89
C ILE A 172 -2.70 -38.16 -7.38
N THR A 173 -3.69 -37.28 -7.35
CA THR A 173 -3.58 -35.83 -7.53
C THR A 173 -3.66 -35.14 -6.17
N TRP A 174 -3.18 -33.90 -6.08
CA TRP A 174 -3.24 -33.17 -4.81
C TRP A 174 -4.68 -32.90 -4.35
N LYS A 175 -5.66 -32.87 -5.28
CA LYS A 175 -7.08 -32.72 -4.97
C LYS A 175 -7.66 -33.93 -4.23
N GLU A 176 -7.09 -35.12 -4.46
CA GLU A 176 -7.50 -36.38 -3.82
C GLU A 176 -6.95 -36.55 -2.40
N LEU A 177 -6.14 -35.60 -1.91
CA LEU A 177 -5.62 -35.62 -0.53
C LEU A 177 -6.70 -35.38 0.53
N GLY A 178 -7.82 -34.74 0.16
CA GLY A 178 -8.97 -34.56 1.04
C GLY A 178 -8.77 -33.56 2.19
N TYR A 179 -7.83 -32.62 2.05
CA TYR A 179 -7.67 -31.50 2.97
C TYR A 179 -7.16 -30.25 2.27
N GLU A 180 -7.40 -29.09 2.88
CA GLU A 180 -6.89 -27.80 2.43
C GLU A 180 -5.67 -27.36 3.25
N GLN A 181 -4.79 -26.59 2.61
CA GLN A 181 -3.60 -26.03 3.26
C GLN A 181 -3.92 -24.64 3.78
N GLU A 182 -3.82 -24.44 5.10
CA GLU A 182 -3.84 -23.10 5.70
C GLU A 182 -2.51 -22.38 5.45
N TYR A 183 -2.58 -21.08 5.14
CA TYR A 183 -1.40 -20.24 4.91
C TYR A 183 -1.30 -19.14 5.96
N ILE A 184 -0.06 -18.79 6.30
CA ILE A 184 0.27 -17.64 7.16
C ILE A 184 0.45 -16.44 6.23
N GLU A 185 -0.45 -15.47 6.33
CA GLU A 185 -0.34 -14.20 5.59
C GLU A 185 0.34 -13.15 6.47
N TYR A 186 1.28 -12.42 5.87
CA TYR A 186 1.97 -11.31 6.51
C TYR A 186 1.53 -9.99 5.87
N ILE A 187 1.34 -8.96 6.69
CA ILE A 187 0.90 -7.64 6.22
C ILE A 187 2.07 -6.95 5.50
N ASN A 188 1.85 -6.57 4.24
CA ASN A 188 2.69 -5.58 3.56
C ASN A 188 2.15 -4.18 3.87
N SER A 189 3.00 -3.25 4.33
CA SER A 189 2.62 -1.84 4.52
C SER A 189 2.04 -1.22 3.25
N ALA A 190 2.50 -1.64 2.07
CA ALA A 190 1.94 -1.21 0.78
C ALA A 190 0.49 -1.72 0.57
N ARG A 191 0.18 -2.95 1.00
CA ARG A 191 -1.19 -3.49 0.97
C ARG A 191 -2.10 -2.74 1.95
N SER A 192 -1.61 -2.40 3.14
CA SER A 192 -2.35 -1.57 4.09
C SER A 192 -2.64 -0.17 3.53
N LYS A 193 -1.65 0.47 2.88
CA LYS A 193 -1.83 1.75 2.17
C LYS A 193 -2.86 1.62 1.05
N ALA A 194 -2.80 0.55 0.26
CA ALA A 194 -3.76 0.28 -0.80
C ALA A 194 -5.18 0.06 -0.25
N MET A 195 -5.34 -0.69 0.84
CA MET A 195 -6.65 -0.88 1.48
C MET A 195 -7.21 0.42 2.07
N ALA A 196 -6.36 1.24 2.68
CA ALA A 196 -6.76 2.56 3.16
C ALA A 196 -7.18 3.48 1.99
N ALA A 197 -6.44 3.46 0.88
CA ALA A 197 -6.80 4.20 -0.33
C ALA A 197 -8.13 3.71 -0.93
N TYR A 198 -8.34 2.40 -1.01
CA TYR A 198 -9.61 1.81 -1.44
C TYR A 198 -10.76 2.28 -0.56
N GLY A 199 -10.62 2.19 0.77
CA GLY A 199 -11.64 2.62 1.72
C GLY A 199 -11.98 4.10 1.60
N ALA A 200 -10.96 4.96 1.45
CA ALA A 200 -11.16 6.38 1.24
C ALA A 200 -11.90 6.69 -0.08
N ILE A 201 -11.54 6.01 -1.18
CA ILE A 201 -12.24 6.15 -2.47
C ILE A 201 -13.67 5.62 -2.35
N PHE A 202 -13.85 4.47 -1.73
CA PHE A 202 -15.16 3.84 -1.56
C PHE A 202 -16.12 4.71 -0.74
N SER A 203 -15.64 5.30 0.37
CA SER A 203 -16.42 6.24 1.18
C SER A 203 -16.87 7.45 0.36
N ARG A 204 -15.95 8.05 -0.40
CA ARG A 204 -16.26 9.15 -1.33
C ARG A 204 -17.32 8.76 -2.36
N CYS A 205 -17.23 7.55 -2.93
CA CYS A 205 -18.17 7.08 -3.94
C CYS A 205 -19.54 6.68 -3.39
N LYS A 206 -19.65 6.46 -2.07
CA LYS A 206 -20.92 6.18 -1.40
C LYS A 206 -21.57 7.41 -0.79
N GLY A 207 -20.86 8.54 -0.73
CA GLY A 207 -21.32 9.75 -0.03
C GLY A 207 -21.35 9.60 1.50
N GLU A 208 -20.59 8.63 2.07
CA GLU A 208 -20.61 8.31 3.52
C GLU A 208 -19.66 9.19 4.36
N ASP A 209 -18.83 10.04 3.74
CA ASP A 209 -17.98 11.02 4.45
C ASP A 209 -18.83 12.19 4.98
N ASN A 210 -19.46 11.97 6.14
CA ASN A 210 -20.29 12.89 6.93
C ASN A 210 -19.51 14.12 7.48
N SER A 211 -19.04 14.99 6.61
CA SER A 211 -18.64 16.35 6.99
C SER A 211 -19.32 17.36 6.08
N GLU A 212 -19.95 18.38 6.66
CA GLU A 212 -20.67 19.45 5.93
C GLU A 212 -19.80 20.15 4.87
N SER A 213 -18.47 20.01 4.93
CA SER A 213 -17.51 20.51 3.94
C SER A 213 -17.12 19.52 2.84
N ALA A 214 -17.26 18.21 3.03
CA ALA A 214 -16.95 17.19 2.01
C ALA A 214 -18.09 16.98 1.00
N HIS A 215 -19.32 17.34 1.38
CA HIS A 215 -20.58 17.13 0.64
C HIS A 215 -20.70 17.82 -0.74
N LYS A 216 -19.64 18.37 -1.36
CA LYS A 216 -19.76 19.08 -2.66
C LYS A 216 -18.63 18.86 -3.65
N CYS A 217 -17.43 18.50 -3.19
CA CYS A 217 -16.31 18.24 -4.11
C CYS A 217 -16.41 16.88 -4.81
N TYR A 218 -17.28 15.98 -4.32
CA TYR A 218 -17.34 14.58 -4.73
C TYR A 218 -18.73 14.08 -5.12
N ASP A 219 -19.69 14.98 -5.36
CA ASP A 219 -21.10 14.64 -5.65
C ASP A 219 -21.32 13.70 -6.85
N ASP A 220 -20.30 13.46 -7.68
CA ASP A 220 -20.38 12.56 -8.84
C ASP A 220 -19.29 11.48 -8.88
N ALA A 221 -18.48 11.32 -7.83
CA ALA A 221 -17.36 10.38 -7.87
C ALA A 221 -17.87 8.92 -7.81
N GLU A 222 -17.48 8.10 -8.78
CA GLU A 222 -17.88 6.70 -8.84
C GLU A 222 -16.66 5.78 -8.86
N MET A 223 -16.85 4.51 -8.49
CA MET A 223 -15.85 3.46 -8.66
C MET A 223 -16.37 2.45 -9.68
N CYS A 224 -15.49 1.94 -10.55
CA CYS A 224 -15.88 0.91 -11.51
C CYS A 224 -16.45 -0.33 -10.79
N GLN A 225 -17.40 -1.01 -11.45
CA GLN A 225 -18.12 -2.11 -10.81
C GLN A 225 -17.20 -3.28 -10.44
N GLU A 226 -16.20 -3.56 -11.26
CA GLU A 226 -15.23 -4.63 -11.01
C GLU A 226 -14.49 -4.46 -9.67
N TRP A 227 -14.14 -3.23 -9.31
CA TRP A 227 -13.49 -2.94 -8.03
C TRP A 227 -14.47 -2.95 -6.86
N LYS A 228 -15.74 -2.58 -7.08
CA LYS A 228 -16.80 -2.71 -6.09
C LYS A 228 -17.08 -4.19 -5.79
N ASP A 229 -17.05 -5.04 -6.81
CA ASP A 229 -17.30 -6.48 -6.72
C ASP A 229 -16.09 -7.23 -6.13
N ASP A 230 -14.86 -6.83 -6.51
CA ASP A 230 -13.62 -7.41 -6.00
C ASP A 230 -12.54 -6.34 -5.74
N SER A 231 -12.47 -5.88 -4.48
CA SER A 231 -11.47 -4.90 -4.04
C SER A 231 -10.02 -5.35 -4.25
N ARG A 232 -9.76 -6.65 -4.45
CA ARG A 232 -8.41 -7.16 -4.75
C ARG A 232 -7.90 -6.68 -6.11
N LEU A 233 -8.80 -6.40 -7.05
CA LEU A 233 -8.45 -5.84 -8.36
C LEU A 233 -7.91 -4.40 -8.22
N PHE A 234 -8.56 -3.57 -7.40
CA PHE A 234 -8.03 -2.25 -7.06
C PHE A 234 -6.68 -2.34 -6.36
N ILE A 235 -6.57 -3.21 -5.34
CA ILE A 235 -5.32 -3.35 -4.57
C ILE A 235 -4.18 -3.74 -5.50
N LYS A 236 -4.40 -4.69 -6.43
CA LYS A 236 -3.41 -5.08 -7.44
C LYS A 236 -2.98 -3.88 -8.30
N GLN A 237 -3.95 -3.13 -8.83
CA GLN A 237 -3.66 -1.97 -9.68
C GLN A 237 -2.91 -0.86 -8.92
N TYR A 238 -3.39 -0.48 -7.73
CA TYR A 238 -2.75 0.53 -6.88
C TYR A 238 -1.28 0.21 -6.66
N LEU A 239 -1.03 -1.05 -6.34
CA LEU A 239 0.28 -1.56 -6.03
C LEU A 239 1.23 -1.62 -7.24
N GLU A 240 0.71 -1.87 -8.44
CA GLU A 240 1.47 -1.78 -9.70
C GLU A 240 1.85 -0.33 -10.05
N LEU A 241 1.02 0.63 -9.64
CA LEU A 241 1.25 2.06 -9.82
C LEU A 241 2.09 2.70 -8.71
N TYR A 242 2.31 2.00 -7.59
CA TYR A 242 2.86 2.62 -6.38
C TYR A 242 4.35 2.94 -6.50
N TYR A 243 4.69 4.18 -6.16
CA TYR A 243 6.04 4.68 -5.97
C TYR A 243 6.06 5.65 -4.78
N GLU A 244 7.25 6.01 -4.30
CA GLU A 244 7.40 6.95 -3.19
C GLU A 244 8.22 8.15 -3.60
N VAL A 245 7.81 9.34 -3.14
CA VAL A 245 8.60 10.56 -3.21
C VAL A 245 9.05 10.93 -1.80
N PRO A 246 10.36 11.06 -1.54
CA PRO A 246 10.85 11.37 -0.21
C PRO A 246 10.24 12.67 0.35
N GLY A 247 9.67 12.59 1.55
CA GLY A 247 9.05 13.73 2.24
C GLY A 247 7.61 14.02 1.83
N GLU A 248 7.01 13.22 0.95
CA GLU A 248 5.61 13.39 0.50
C GLU A 248 4.76 12.18 0.90
N SER A 249 3.49 12.44 1.23
CA SER A 249 2.46 11.41 1.19
C SER A 249 1.98 11.21 -0.24
N MET A 250 1.46 10.01 -0.55
CA MET A 250 0.97 9.66 -1.88
C MET A 250 -0.55 9.59 -1.89
N ALA A 251 -1.19 10.14 -2.91
CA ALA A 251 -2.63 10.19 -3.10
C ALA A 251 -3.03 9.53 -4.42
N VAL A 252 -4.18 8.85 -4.43
CA VAL A 252 -4.80 8.37 -5.67
C VAL A 252 -5.57 9.51 -6.30
N ASP A 253 -5.28 9.80 -7.56
CA ASP A 253 -5.99 10.77 -8.38
C ASP A 253 -6.61 10.06 -9.58
N LYS A 254 -7.83 10.46 -9.95
CA LYS A 254 -8.52 9.99 -11.16
C LYS A 254 -8.55 11.04 -12.28
N ASP A 255 -8.31 12.30 -11.92
CA ASP A 255 -8.68 13.41 -12.79
C ASP A 255 -7.59 13.70 -13.83
N LEU A 256 -6.32 13.46 -13.51
CA LEU A 256 -5.19 13.74 -14.40
C LEU A 256 -5.31 12.98 -15.73
N PHE A 257 -5.78 11.73 -15.68
CA PHE A 257 -6.00 10.88 -16.87
C PHE A 257 -7.48 10.71 -17.23
N GLY A 258 -8.40 10.99 -16.31
CA GLY A 258 -9.83 10.77 -16.52
C GLY A 258 -10.50 11.67 -17.56
N ASN A 259 -9.86 12.77 -18.00
CA ASN A 259 -10.41 13.72 -18.98
C ASN A 259 -11.86 14.16 -18.66
N GLY A 260 -12.14 14.44 -17.39
CA GLY A 260 -13.48 14.82 -16.90
C GLY A 260 -14.33 13.65 -16.39
N SER A 261 -13.89 12.39 -16.62
CA SER A 261 -14.48 11.22 -15.98
C SER A 261 -14.46 11.35 -14.47
N LYS A 262 -15.59 11.02 -13.84
CA LYS A 262 -15.73 10.98 -12.39
C LYS A 262 -15.50 9.58 -11.82
N VAL A 263 -15.20 8.59 -12.67
CA VAL A 263 -15.04 7.19 -12.30
C VAL A 263 -13.57 6.89 -11.94
N TYR A 264 -13.33 6.27 -10.79
CA TYR A 264 -12.10 5.57 -10.45
C TYR A 264 -12.11 4.19 -11.13
N SER A 265 -11.23 3.99 -12.11
CA SER A 265 -11.04 2.74 -12.86
C SER A 265 -9.56 2.55 -13.23
N PRO A 266 -9.14 1.37 -13.72
CA PRO A 266 -7.76 1.13 -14.15
C PRO A 266 -7.24 2.17 -15.17
N GLU A 267 -8.11 2.74 -15.99
CA GLU A 267 -7.78 3.70 -17.05
C GLU A 267 -7.68 5.15 -16.54
N THR A 268 -8.33 5.48 -15.42
CA THR A 268 -8.40 6.86 -14.93
C THR A 268 -7.43 7.13 -13.79
N ILE A 269 -7.10 6.11 -12.98
CA ILE A 269 -6.30 6.33 -11.77
C ILE A 269 -4.81 6.50 -12.06
N CYS A 270 -4.18 7.36 -11.26
CA CYS A 270 -2.74 7.42 -11.06
C CYS A 270 -2.44 7.73 -9.60
N ILE A 271 -1.17 7.63 -9.20
CA ILE A 271 -0.71 7.95 -7.86
C ILE A 271 0.18 9.19 -7.94
N LEU A 272 -0.16 10.23 -7.18
CA LEU A 272 0.54 11.52 -7.18
C LEU A 272 1.08 11.83 -5.78
N PRO A 273 2.21 12.55 -5.67
CA PRO A 273 2.57 13.23 -4.42
C PRO A 273 1.44 14.16 -3.99
N GLN A 274 1.18 14.23 -2.69
CA GLN A 274 0.09 15.03 -2.13
C GLN A 274 0.20 16.50 -2.54
N GLY A 275 1.41 17.05 -2.63
CA GLY A 275 1.64 18.40 -3.13
C GLY A 275 1.09 18.61 -4.54
N LEU A 276 1.41 17.73 -5.49
CA LEU A 276 0.93 17.81 -6.87
C LEU A 276 -0.58 17.58 -6.97
N ASN A 277 -1.12 16.60 -6.22
CA ASN A 277 -2.56 16.36 -6.18
C ASN A 277 -3.33 17.61 -5.70
N THR A 278 -2.79 18.29 -4.69
CA THR A 278 -3.38 19.52 -4.14
C THR A 278 -3.27 20.69 -5.12
N LEU A 279 -2.13 20.82 -5.81
CA LEU A 279 -1.94 21.82 -6.87
C LEU A 279 -3.00 21.66 -7.98
N LEU A 280 -3.26 20.44 -8.44
CA LEU A 280 -4.27 20.17 -9.48
C LEU A 280 -5.68 20.50 -8.97
N ALA A 281 -6.02 20.07 -7.75
CA ALA A 281 -7.32 20.39 -7.15
C ALA A 281 -7.54 21.91 -7.02
N ASN A 282 -6.52 22.67 -6.62
CA ASN A 282 -6.57 24.13 -6.50
C ASN A 282 -6.54 24.87 -7.84
N SER A 283 -6.31 24.17 -8.94
CA SER A 283 -6.29 24.73 -10.30
C SER A 283 -7.63 24.53 -11.03
N LYS A 284 -8.67 24.11 -10.31
CA LYS A 284 -10.04 23.93 -10.81
C LYS A 284 -11.01 24.81 -10.03
N LYS A 285 -12.08 25.24 -10.69
CA LYS A 285 -13.18 25.94 -10.04
C LYS A 285 -13.94 24.98 -9.12
N HIS A 286 -14.18 25.43 -7.90
CA HIS A 286 -15.06 24.76 -6.94
C HIS A 286 -16.32 25.60 -6.78
N TYR A 287 -17.47 24.93 -6.74
CA TYR A 287 -18.79 25.56 -6.61
C TYR A 287 -19.36 25.31 -5.21
N LYS A 288 -20.02 26.33 -4.66
CA LYS A 288 -20.89 26.19 -3.47
C LYS A 288 -22.31 25.82 -3.91
N ASP A 289 -23.20 25.56 -2.94
CA ASP A 289 -24.59 25.17 -3.28
C ASP A 289 -25.28 26.29 -4.04
N GLY A 290 -25.87 25.92 -5.17
CA GLY A 290 -26.56 26.86 -6.06
C GLY A 290 -25.63 27.72 -6.90
N GLU A 291 -24.31 27.58 -6.79
CA GLU A 291 -23.36 28.23 -7.71
C GLU A 291 -23.29 27.45 -9.02
N THR A 292 -23.35 28.17 -10.14
CA THR A 292 -23.22 27.66 -11.50
C THR A 292 -22.28 28.58 -12.28
N PRO A 293 -21.72 28.13 -13.43
CA PRO A 293 -20.92 29.00 -14.29
C PRO A 293 -21.60 30.33 -14.65
N ASP A 294 -22.94 30.35 -14.70
CA ASP A 294 -23.74 31.53 -15.07
C ASP A 294 -23.83 32.59 -13.96
N ASN A 295 -23.59 32.21 -12.70
CA ASN A 295 -23.78 33.10 -11.55
C ASN A 295 -22.52 33.36 -10.71
N VAL A 296 -21.37 32.79 -11.10
CA VAL A 296 -20.07 33.04 -10.45
C VAL A 296 -19.00 33.55 -11.42
N LEU A 297 -18.03 34.27 -10.86
CA LEU A 297 -16.81 34.64 -11.59
C LEU A 297 -15.93 33.40 -11.84
N PRO A 298 -15.13 33.40 -12.91
CA PRO A 298 -14.16 32.34 -13.19
C PRO A 298 -13.20 32.07 -12.03
N LEU A 299 -12.53 30.93 -12.07
CA LEU A 299 -11.43 30.59 -11.17
C LEU A 299 -10.43 31.75 -11.11
N GLY A 300 -10.06 32.14 -9.88
CA GLY A 300 -9.07 33.20 -9.64
C GLY A 300 -9.56 34.62 -9.89
N VAL A 301 -10.72 34.84 -10.52
CA VAL A 301 -11.21 36.20 -10.82
C VAL A 301 -11.99 36.79 -9.65
N ARG A 302 -11.82 38.09 -9.45
CA ARG A 302 -12.50 38.92 -8.45
C ARG A 302 -12.98 40.22 -9.08
N TYR A 303 -13.95 40.87 -8.44
CA TYR A 303 -14.47 42.18 -8.85
C TYR A 303 -14.26 43.21 -7.75
N ASN A 304 -13.80 44.40 -8.11
CA ASN A 304 -13.66 45.54 -7.21
C ASN A 304 -14.69 46.63 -7.55
N GLY A 305 -15.76 46.70 -6.76
CA GLY A 305 -16.85 47.66 -6.98
C GLY A 305 -16.51 49.13 -6.71
N LYS A 306 -15.35 49.45 -6.11
CA LYS A 306 -14.96 50.86 -5.90
C LYS A 306 -14.45 51.52 -7.17
N ILE A 307 -13.80 50.73 -8.03
CA ILE A 307 -13.22 51.19 -9.29
C ILE A 307 -13.88 50.55 -10.51
N ASN A 308 -14.91 49.72 -10.28
CA ASN A 308 -15.67 48.98 -11.30
C ASN A 308 -14.79 48.19 -12.27
N LYS A 309 -13.84 47.41 -11.73
CA LYS A 309 -12.90 46.59 -12.52
C LYS A 309 -12.76 45.17 -11.98
N TYR A 310 -12.39 44.24 -12.86
CA TYR A 310 -12.06 42.86 -12.54
C TYR A 310 -10.56 42.69 -12.35
N TYR A 311 -10.14 41.67 -11.62
CA TYR A 311 -8.72 41.31 -11.48
C TYR A 311 -8.58 39.83 -11.17
N GLY A 312 -7.44 39.25 -11.52
CA GLY A 312 -7.05 37.91 -11.08
C GLY A 312 -6.37 37.98 -9.70
N GLN A 313 -6.58 36.97 -8.87
CA GLN A 313 -5.94 36.83 -7.56
C GLN A 313 -5.32 35.44 -7.47
N ILE A 314 -4.02 35.36 -7.20
CA ILE A 314 -3.26 34.12 -7.20
C ILE A 314 -2.47 33.94 -5.90
N THR A 315 -2.38 32.69 -5.45
CA THR A 315 -1.44 32.22 -4.44
C THR A 315 -0.57 31.16 -5.11
N TYR A 316 0.74 31.36 -5.12
CA TYR A 316 1.69 30.41 -5.71
C TYR A 316 1.79 29.15 -4.87
N PHE A 317 2.13 28.03 -5.51
CA PHE A 317 2.24 26.77 -4.80
C PHE A 317 3.34 26.82 -3.73
N GLY A 318 2.98 26.44 -2.50
CA GLY A 318 3.89 26.43 -1.36
C GLY A 318 4.15 27.81 -0.73
N THR A 319 3.38 28.84 -1.10
CA THR A 319 3.41 30.16 -0.48
C THR A 319 2.07 30.50 0.18
N GLU A 320 2.09 31.44 1.11
CA GLU A 320 0.86 32.01 1.71
C GLU A 320 0.51 33.39 1.12
N ASP A 321 1.41 33.96 0.32
CA ASP A 321 1.24 35.30 -0.26
C ASP A 321 0.14 35.32 -1.32
N ILE A 322 -0.82 36.23 -1.14
CA ILE A 322 -1.87 36.51 -2.10
C ILE A 322 -1.43 37.70 -2.95
N ILE A 323 -1.46 37.51 -4.27
CA ILE A 323 -1.06 38.54 -5.24
C ILE A 323 -2.26 38.90 -6.09
N ASP A 324 -2.62 40.18 -6.05
CA ASP A 324 -3.61 40.77 -6.96
C ASP A 324 -2.93 41.16 -8.27
N LEU A 325 -3.46 40.63 -9.37
CA LEU A 325 -3.02 40.95 -10.73
C LEU A 325 -3.62 42.30 -11.18
N PRO A 326 -3.11 42.91 -12.27
CA PRO A 326 -3.62 44.19 -12.75
C PRO A 326 -5.13 44.20 -12.99
N TYR A 327 -5.75 45.35 -12.72
CA TYR A 327 -7.17 45.56 -12.96
C TYR A 327 -7.51 45.63 -14.45
N ARG A 328 -8.58 44.94 -14.85
CA ARG A 328 -9.11 44.82 -16.20
C ARG A 328 -10.56 45.27 -16.28
N ASP A 329 -10.98 45.65 -17.48
CA ASP A 329 -12.35 46.12 -17.71
C ASP A 329 -13.33 44.95 -17.91
N THR A 330 -12.84 43.77 -18.32
CA THR A 330 -13.68 42.58 -18.56
C THR A 330 -13.24 41.37 -17.74
N ILE A 331 -14.18 40.42 -17.57
CA ILE A 331 -13.95 39.13 -16.89
C ILE A 331 -12.92 38.29 -17.66
N GLU A 332 -13.02 38.28 -18.98
CA GLU A 332 -12.19 37.48 -19.89
C GLU A 332 -10.72 37.91 -19.82
N GLU A 333 -10.46 39.22 -19.77
CA GLU A 333 -9.12 39.76 -19.62
C GLU A 333 -8.52 39.41 -18.26
N ALA A 334 -9.30 39.56 -17.17
CA ALA A 334 -8.84 39.22 -15.83
C ALA A 334 -8.53 37.72 -15.70
N PHE A 335 -9.36 36.87 -16.31
CA PHE A 335 -9.11 35.42 -16.35
C PHE A 335 -7.89 35.06 -17.20
N ALA A 336 -7.69 35.71 -18.35
CA ALA A 336 -6.52 35.48 -19.20
C ALA A 336 -5.21 35.77 -18.47
N ASP A 337 -5.16 36.85 -17.69
CA ASP A 337 -4.04 37.15 -16.80
C ASP A 337 -3.86 36.03 -15.76
N TYR A 338 -4.91 35.69 -15.02
CA TYR A 338 -4.87 34.62 -14.01
C TYR A 338 -4.38 33.28 -14.58
N LYS A 339 -4.97 32.84 -15.71
CA LYS A 339 -4.63 31.59 -16.42
C LYS A 339 -3.14 31.53 -16.72
N LYS A 340 -2.57 32.61 -17.28
CA LYS A 340 -1.14 32.68 -17.61
C LYS A 340 -0.26 32.48 -16.38
N PHE A 341 -0.54 33.19 -15.28
CA PHE A 341 0.25 33.06 -14.05
C PHE A 341 0.07 31.69 -13.39
N LYS A 342 -1.14 31.13 -13.40
CA LYS A 342 -1.41 29.84 -12.78
C LYS A 342 -0.81 28.68 -13.57
N GLU A 343 -0.84 28.71 -14.90
CA GLU A 343 -0.15 27.70 -15.73
C GLU A 343 1.38 27.77 -15.56
N CYS A 344 1.96 28.97 -15.39
CA CYS A 344 3.38 29.12 -15.04
C CYS A 344 3.71 28.52 -13.65
N ASP A 345 2.87 28.77 -12.64
CA ASP A 345 3.00 28.18 -11.29
C ASP A 345 2.99 26.64 -11.35
N ILE A 346 2.06 26.07 -12.14
CA ILE A 346 1.98 24.64 -12.38
C ILE A 346 3.27 24.12 -13.03
N ALA A 347 3.69 24.73 -14.15
CA ALA A 347 4.87 24.28 -14.89
C ALA A 347 6.15 24.33 -14.03
N ILE A 348 6.35 25.41 -13.28
CA ILE A 348 7.49 25.56 -12.36
C ILE A 348 7.43 24.49 -11.27
N THR A 349 6.25 24.25 -10.68
CA THR A 349 6.10 23.25 -9.62
C THR A 349 6.35 21.84 -10.15
N VAL A 350 5.73 21.47 -11.27
CA VAL A 350 5.90 20.14 -11.91
C VAL A 350 7.36 19.90 -12.26
N SER A 351 8.11 20.91 -12.72
CA SER A 351 9.53 20.76 -13.04
C SER A 351 10.39 20.27 -11.86
N LYS A 352 10.02 20.61 -10.61
CA LYS A 352 10.70 20.16 -9.38
C LYS A 352 10.51 18.67 -9.08
N TYR A 353 9.61 18.01 -9.79
CA TYR A 353 9.29 16.59 -9.63
C TYR A 353 9.80 15.71 -10.78
N ARG A 354 10.45 16.28 -11.80
CA ARG A 354 10.88 15.55 -13.02
C ARG A 354 11.57 14.22 -12.73
N ASP A 355 12.55 14.22 -11.84
CA ASP A 355 13.34 13.02 -11.53
C ASP A 355 12.76 12.19 -10.36
N LYS A 356 11.55 12.52 -9.89
CA LYS A 356 10.92 11.93 -8.70
C LYS A 356 9.64 11.16 -9.01
N ILE A 357 9.02 11.38 -10.17
CA ILE A 357 7.75 10.77 -10.55
C ILE A 357 7.90 9.98 -11.87
N PRO A 358 7.03 9.01 -12.16
CA PRO A 358 7.02 8.32 -13.44
C PRO A 358 6.89 9.28 -14.64
N GLU A 359 7.62 9.00 -15.73
CA GLU A 359 7.66 9.86 -16.92
C GLU A 359 6.27 10.13 -17.50
N TYR A 360 5.42 9.11 -17.61
CA TYR A 360 4.07 9.26 -18.15
C TYR A 360 3.19 10.22 -17.33
N ILE A 361 3.42 10.33 -16.01
CA ILE A 361 2.75 11.31 -15.14
C ILE A 361 3.32 12.70 -15.40
N TYR A 362 4.65 12.82 -15.49
CA TYR A 362 5.33 14.08 -15.75
C TYR A 362 4.88 14.70 -17.08
N GLU A 363 4.90 13.92 -18.16
CA GLU A 363 4.45 14.36 -19.48
C GLU A 363 2.98 14.80 -19.45
N LYS A 364 2.10 14.04 -18.78
CA LYS A 364 0.68 14.41 -18.67
C LYS A 364 0.50 15.71 -17.88
N LEU A 365 1.22 15.91 -16.79
CA LEU A 365 1.16 17.15 -15.99
C LEU A 365 1.57 18.40 -16.78
N LEU A 366 2.52 18.29 -17.71
CA LEU A 366 2.93 19.40 -18.57
C LEU A 366 1.85 19.83 -19.58
N THR A 367 0.84 18.98 -19.81
CA THR A 367 -0.29 19.28 -20.71
C THR A 367 -1.48 19.92 -20.01
N VAL A 368 -1.45 20.03 -18.67
CA VAL A 368 -2.57 20.57 -17.88
C VAL A 368 -2.83 22.04 -18.25
N ARG A 369 -4.10 22.34 -18.49
CA ARG A 369 -4.60 23.70 -18.76
C ARG A 369 -5.56 24.14 -17.67
N VAL A 370 -5.53 25.44 -17.38
CA VAL A 370 -6.44 26.05 -16.41
C VAL A 370 -7.69 26.52 -17.14
N GLU A 371 -8.83 25.98 -16.75
CA GLU A 371 -10.14 26.34 -17.30
C GLU A 371 -10.90 27.25 -16.32
N PRO A 372 -11.76 28.14 -16.83
CA PRO A 372 -12.44 29.14 -16.01
C PRO A 372 -13.45 28.56 -15.03
N TYR A 373 -14.06 27.42 -15.37
CA TYR A 373 -15.25 26.86 -14.75
C TYR A 373 -15.16 25.35 -14.57
#